data_AF-A0A7S0WHV8-F1
#
_entry.id   AF-A0A7S0WHV8-F1
#
_cell.length_a   1.000
_cell.length_b   1.000
_cell.length_c   1.000
_cell.angle_alpha   90.00
_cell.angle_beta   90.00
_cell.angle_gamma   90.00
#
_symmetry.space_group_name_H-M   'P 1'
#
loop_
_entity.id
_entity.type
_entity.pdbx_description
1 polymer ?
#
loop_
_entity_poly.entity_id
_entity_poly.type
_entity_poly.pdbx_seq_one_letter_code
_entity_poly.pdbx_strand_id
1 'polypeptide(L)'
;VKDKFDGIPNWPAASLSMTSDRTAPQATISEVSLDGLNATLLIAFDQPVTGFDQSDVAFSGLSVRGFTEVVPNQNWTMSVSFTTIHIEVQVPSGVAQDDAGNENPASNVFVKDFLGHHVPDGLSVAGNLVPWGETLCLVEEDLVVFEANCPTCEMGEGGCVFVERC
;
A
#
# COMPACT_ATOMS: atom_id res chain seq x y z
N VAL A 1 77.57 -36.07 9.77
CA VAL A 1 76.23 -35.86 10.36
C VAL A 1 75.37 -35.33 9.22
N LYS A 2 74.40 -36.11 8.75
CA LYS A 2 73.53 -35.74 7.63
C LYS A 2 72.15 -35.53 8.23
N ASP A 3 71.81 -34.27 8.42
CA ASP A 3 70.60 -33.85 9.10
C ASP A 3 69.42 -34.19 8.20
N LYS A 4 68.69 -35.25 8.55
CA LYS A 4 67.39 -35.53 7.96
C LYS A 4 66.43 -34.45 8.45
N PHE A 5 66.20 -33.45 7.63
CA PHE A 5 64.98 -32.65 7.71
C PHE A 5 63.83 -33.52 7.18
N ASP A 6 63.30 -34.39 8.04
CA ASP A 6 62.04 -35.07 7.76
C ASP A 6 60.96 -33.97 7.75
N GLY A 7 60.34 -33.78 6.57
CA GLY A 7 59.40 -32.69 6.31
C GLY A 7 58.26 -32.64 7.33
N ILE A 8 57.96 -31.45 7.82
CA ILE A 8 56.81 -31.21 8.70
C ILE A 8 55.55 -31.58 7.91
N PRO A 9 54.67 -32.48 8.39
CA PRO A 9 53.45 -32.83 7.68
C PRO A 9 52.54 -31.60 7.57
N ASN A 10 52.12 -31.28 6.35
CA ASN A 10 51.05 -30.30 6.10
C ASN A 10 49.74 -30.87 6.62
N TRP A 11 49.29 -30.45 7.81
CA TRP A 11 47.94 -30.75 8.26
C TRP A 11 46.94 -30.05 7.34
N PRO A 12 45.91 -30.76 6.84
CA PRO A 12 44.89 -30.12 6.01
C PRO A 12 44.29 -28.96 6.80
N ALA A 13 44.38 -27.75 6.25
CA ALA A 13 43.77 -26.57 6.83
C ALA A 13 42.25 -26.82 6.91
N ALA A 14 41.69 -26.78 8.11
CA ALA A 14 40.25 -26.78 8.27
C ALA A 14 39.70 -25.49 7.67
N SER A 15 38.86 -25.59 6.64
CA SER A 15 38.17 -24.43 6.08
C SER A 15 37.07 -23.98 7.04
N LEU A 16 37.18 -22.75 7.54
CA LEU A 16 36.10 -22.08 8.24
C LEU A 16 35.26 -21.32 7.20
N SER A 17 33.98 -21.67 7.06
CA SER A 17 33.04 -20.92 6.23
C SER A 17 32.14 -20.07 7.13
N MET A 18 32.05 -18.77 6.85
CA MET A 18 31.14 -17.84 7.51
C MET A 18 30.14 -17.34 6.46
N THR A 19 28.85 -17.63 6.67
CA THR A 19 27.77 -17.12 5.83
C THR A 19 27.30 -15.79 6.40
N SER A 20 27.30 -14.73 5.59
CA SER A 20 26.72 -13.43 5.94
C SER A 20 25.43 -13.27 5.13
N ASP A 21 24.32 -13.06 5.83
CA ASP A 21 23.11 -12.53 5.20
C ASP A 21 23.21 -11.01 5.11
N ARG A 22 22.75 -10.43 4.01
CA ARG A 22 22.72 -8.99 3.74
C ARG A 22 21.41 -8.55 3.08
N THR A 23 20.40 -9.42 3.11
CA THR A 23 19.11 -9.18 2.44
C THR A 23 18.18 -8.50 3.42
N ALA A 24 17.89 -7.23 3.17
CA ALA A 24 16.98 -6.47 4.03
C ALA A 24 15.52 -6.91 3.83
N PRO A 25 14.71 -6.94 4.91
CA PRO A 25 13.28 -7.25 4.79
C PRO A 25 12.52 -6.09 4.12
N GLN A 26 11.74 -6.37 3.07
CA GLN A 26 10.98 -5.36 2.34
C GLN A 26 9.49 -5.41 2.71
N ALA A 27 8.98 -4.27 3.21
CA ALA A 27 7.55 -4.08 3.47
C ALA A 27 6.80 -3.63 2.21
N THR A 28 5.58 -4.14 2.03
CA THR A 28 4.60 -3.70 1.04
C THR A 28 3.26 -3.43 1.72
N ILE A 29 2.63 -2.31 1.37
CA ILE A 29 1.29 -1.93 1.85
C ILE A 29 0.28 -2.07 0.71
N SER A 30 -0.83 -2.76 0.95
CA SER A 30 -1.92 -2.95 -0.01
C SER A 30 -3.30 -2.81 0.63
N GLU A 31 -4.31 -2.44 -0.18
CA GLU A 31 -5.71 -2.43 0.25
C GLU A 31 -6.28 -3.85 0.22
N VAL A 32 -6.88 -4.28 1.32
CA VAL A 32 -7.63 -5.55 1.42
C VAL A 32 -9.11 -5.31 1.16
N SER A 33 -9.65 -4.24 1.74
CA SER A 33 -11.05 -3.86 1.57
C SER A 33 -11.25 -2.37 1.76
N LEU A 34 -12.31 -1.87 1.12
CA LEU A 34 -12.79 -0.49 1.25
C LEU A 34 -14.30 -0.51 1.40
N ASP A 35 -14.81 0.16 2.42
CA ASP A 35 -16.23 0.34 2.71
C ASP A 35 -16.49 1.78 3.14
N GLY A 36 -16.88 2.61 2.18
CA GLY A 36 -17.02 4.05 2.35
C GLY A 36 -15.71 4.68 2.82
N LEU A 37 -15.73 5.31 4.00
CA LEU A 37 -14.56 5.95 4.62
C LEU A 37 -13.76 4.99 5.53
N ASN A 38 -13.99 3.68 5.45
CA ASN A 38 -13.26 2.68 6.22
C ASN A 38 -12.47 1.78 5.27
N ALA A 39 -11.24 1.45 5.63
CA ALA A 39 -10.42 0.50 4.87
C ALA A 39 -9.74 -0.49 5.80
N THR A 40 -9.41 -1.65 5.25
CA THR A 40 -8.44 -2.58 5.83
C THR A 40 -7.23 -2.63 4.93
N LEU A 41 -6.07 -2.30 5.48
CA LEU A 41 -4.79 -2.38 4.79
C LEU A 41 -4.02 -3.61 5.26
N LEU A 42 -3.25 -4.22 4.36
CA LEU A 42 -2.29 -5.27 4.67
C LEU A 42 -0.89 -4.66 4.57
N ILE A 43 -0.10 -4.83 5.62
CA ILE A 43 1.33 -4.58 5.63
C ILE A 43 2.00 -5.95 5.65
N ALA A 44 2.74 -6.26 4.59
CA ALA A 44 3.39 -7.55 4.40
C ALA A 44 4.89 -7.38 4.18
N PHE A 45 5.68 -8.13 4.94
CA PHE A 45 7.13 -8.25 4.70
C PHE A 45 7.42 -9.54 3.93
N ASP A 46 8.43 -9.49 3.06
CA ASP A 46 8.89 -10.65 2.28
C ASP A 46 9.63 -11.70 3.13
N GLN A 47 10.00 -11.35 4.35
CA GLN A 47 10.58 -12.24 5.36
C GLN A 47 10.18 -11.80 6.78
N PRO A 48 10.32 -12.68 7.81
CA PRO A 48 10.02 -12.31 9.19
C PRO A 48 10.91 -11.17 9.70
N VAL A 49 10.32 -10.30 10.52
CA VAL A 49 10.97 -9.15 11.14
C VAL A 49 10.72 -9.08 12.65
N THR A 50 11.58 -8.36 13.34
CA THR A 50 11.46 -8.03 14.76
C THR A 50 11.45 -6.51 14.93
N GLY A 51 10.83 -6.05 16.02
CA GLY A 51 10.78 -4.63 16.36
C GLY A 51 9.64 -3.83 15.74
N PHE A 52 8.82 -4.44 14.85
CA PHE A 52 7.73 -3.76 14.17
C PHE A 52 6.42 -3.78 14.98
N ASP A 53 5.83 -2.61 15.20
CA ASP A 53 4.48 -2.45 15.73
C ASP A 53 3.70 -1.30 15.06
N GLN A 54 2.50 -1.00 15.57
CA GLN A 54 1.62 0.03 14.98
C GLN A 54 2.21 1.45 15.02
N SER A 55 3.09 1.75 15.98
CA SER A 55 3.72 3.06 16.14
C SER A 55 4.79 3.34 15.06
N ASP A 56 5.27 2.29 14.40
CA ASP A 56 6.23 2.37 13.30
C ASP A 56 5.58 2.72 11.96
N VAL A 57 4.25 2.76 11.88
CA VAL A 57 3.54 3.14 10.66
C VAL A 57 3.32 4.65 10.65
N ALA A 58 3.88 5.31 9.64
CA ALA A 58 3.61 6.72 9.37
C ALA A 58 2.31 6.84 8.56
N PHE A 59 1.38 7.69 9.00
CA PHE A 59 0.12 7.90 8.29
C PHE A 59 -0.41 9.32 8.47
N SER A 60 -1.21 9.77 7.50
CA SER A 60 -1.90 11.06 7.53
C SER A 60 -3.33 10.91 7.01
N GLY A 61 -4.22 11.83 7.41
CA GLY A 61 -5.59 11.87 6.90
C GLY A 61 -6.50 10.74 7.35
N LEU A 62 -6.08 9.91 8.30
CA LEU A 62 -6.84 8.79 8.85
C LEU A 62 -6.68 8.62 10.36
N SER A 63 -7.47 7.72 10.92
CA SER A 63 -7.38 7.22 12.28
C SER A 63 -7.33 5.70 12.28
N VAL A 64 -6.46 5.11 13.11
CA VAL A 64 -6.32 3.65 13.24
C VAL A 64 -7.36 3.14 14.25
N ARG A 65 -8.08 2.08 13.86
CA ARG A 65 -9.10 1.41 14.69
C ARG A 65 -8.67 0.04 15.18
N GLY A 66 -7.75 -0.61 14.47
CA GLY A 66 -7.20 -1.90 14.83
C GLY A 66 -5.91 -2.17 14.09
N PHE A 67 -5.02 -2.92 14.75
CA PHE A 67 -3.77 -3.40 14.19
C PHE A 67 -3.56 -4.82 14.70
N THR A 68 -3.60 -5.78 13.78
CA THR A 68 -3.60 -7.22 14.13
C THR A 68 -2.57 -7.94 13.29
N GLU A 69 -1.68 -8.66 13.96
CA GLU A 69 -0.78 -9.61 13.32
C GLU A 69 -1.57 -10.80 12.76
N VAL A 70 -1.43 -11.06 11.47
CA VAL A 70 -2.13 -12.15 10.77
C VAL A 70 -1.19 -13.27 10.34
N VAL A 71 0.09 -12.96 10.15
CA VAL A 71 1.18 -13.94 10.05
C VAL A 71 2.27 -13.51 11.02
N PRO A 72 2.67 -14.37 11.97
CA PRO A 72 3.64 -14.03 13.00
C PRO A 72 4.90 -13.40 12.43
N ASN A 73 5.26 -12.23 12.95
CA ASN A 73 6.42 -11.42 12.61
C ASN A 73 6.53 -11.07 11.12
N GLN A 74 5.47 -11.20 10.33
CA GLN A 74 5.58 -11.04 8.87
C GLN A 74 4.48 -10.20 8.26
N ASN A 75 3.23 -10.41 8.67
CA ASN A 75 2.08 -9.70 8.07
C ASN A 75 1.15 -9.15 9.14
N TRP A 76 0.70 -7.91 8.93
CA TRP A 76 -0.24 -7.20 9.80
C TRP A 76 -1.40 -6.61 8.99
N THR A 77 -2.58 -6.66 9.57
CA THR A 77 -3.75 -5.93 9.07
C THR A 77 -3.97 -4.68 9.90
N MET A 78 -4.22 -3.55 9.23
CA MET A 78 -4.51 -2.27 9.84
C MET A 78 -5.88 -1.78 9.37
N SER A 79 -6.84 -1.74 10.31
CA SER A 79 -8.18 -1.18 10.05
C SER A 79 -8.16 0.31 10.34
N VAL A 80 -8.61 1.12 9.38
CA VAL A 80 -8.56 2.58 9.44
C VAL A 80 -9.89 3.22 9.11
N SER A 81 -10.13 4.42 9.65
CA SER A 81 -11.21 5.32 9.25
C SER A 81 -10.63 6.65 8.80
N PHE A 82 -11.06 7.10 7.63
CA PHE A 82 -10.53 8.27 6.97
C PHE A 82 -11.09 9.51 7.67
N THR A 83 -10.22 10.47 7.94
CA THR A 83 -10.55 11.74 8.58
C THR A 83 -10.47 12.91 7.60
N THR A 84 -9.90 12.67 6.42
CA THR A 84 -9.81 13.63 5.32
C THR A 84 -10.04 12.93 3.98
N ILE A 85 -10.09 13.72 2.91
CA ILE A 85 -10.28 13.25 1.54
C ILE A 85 -9.01 12.71 0.88
N HIS A 86 -7.85 12.87 1.53
CA HIS A 86 -6.56 12.41 1.02
C HIS A 86 -5.84 11.70 2.16
N ILE A 87 -5.48 10.43 1.97
CA ILE A 87 -4.75 9.68 2.98
C ILE A 87 -3.45 9.15 2.42
N GLU A 88 -2.46 9.05 3.31
CA GLU A 88 -1.18 8.42 3.03
C GLU A 88 -0.81 7.47 4.16
N VAL A 89 -0.21 6.34 3.81
CA VAL A 89 0.34 5.36 4.76
C VAL A 89 1.68 4.85 4.24
N GLN A 90 2.69 4.79 5.11
CA GLN A 90 4.01 4.26 4.80
C GLN A 90 4.63 3.58 6.02
N VAL A 91 5.40 2.51 5.79
CA VAL A 91 6.37 1.99 6.75
C VAL A 91 7.72 2.66 6.45
N PRO A 92 8.25 3.53 7.34
CA PRO A 92 9.56 4.16 7.16
C PRO A 92 10.70 3.13 7.18
N SER A 93 11.89 3.56 6.77
CA SER A 93 13.10 2.73 6.86
C SER A 93 13.60 2.61 8.30
N GLY A 94 14.17 1.45 8.65
CA GLY A 94 14.87 1.25 9.93
C GLY A 94 13.96 1.07 11.15
N VAL A 95 12.70 0.72 10.93
CA VAL A 95 11.74 0.45 12.01
C VAL A 95 11.58 -1.03 12.33
N ALA A 96 12.07 -1.90 11.45
CA ALA A 96 12.02 -3.34 11.59
C ALA A 96 13.33 -3.97 11.10
N GLN A 97 13.71 -5.11 11.66
CA GLN A 97 14.92 -5.84 11.26
C GLN A 97 14.70 -7.35 11.20
N ASP A 98 15.42 -8.04 10.33
CA ASP A 98 15.43 -9.50 10.29
C ASP A 98 16.31 -10.13 11.39
N ASP A 99 16.37 -11.46 11.43
CA ASP A 99 17.20 -12.23 12.37
C ASP A 99 18.71 -12.00 12.17
N ALA A 100 19.13 -11.57 10.98
CA ALA A 100 20.51 -11.24 10.66
C ALA A 100 20.88 -9.79 11.04
N GLY A 101 19.90 -8.99 11.48
CA GLY A 101 20.06 -7.59 11.86
C GLY A 101 20.06 -6.62 10.68
N ASN A 102 19.56 -7.01 9.51
CA ASN A 102 19.35 -6.09 8.40
C ASN A 102 18.07 -5.28 8.63
N GLU A 103 18.19 -3.96 8.58
CA GLU A 103 17.06 -3.02 8.71
C GLU A 103 16.20 -2.95 7.44
N ASN A 104 14.90 -2.74 7.59
CA ASN A 104 13.98 -2.61 6.46
C ASN A 104 14.21 -1.30 5.68
N PRO A 105 14.12 -1.30 4.34
CA PRO A 105 13.95 -0.09 3.57
C PRO A 105 12.55 0.49 3.77
N ALA A 106 12.34 1.74 3.34
CA ALA A 106 10.99 2.30 3.31
C ALA A 106 10.09 1.52 2.35
N SER A 107 8.83 1.33 2.73
CA SER A 107 7.83 0.69 1.87
C SER A 107 7.38 1.60 0.72
N ASN A 108 6.51 1.09 -0.14
CA ASN A 108 5.65 1.94 -0.96
C ASN A 108 4.81 2.88 -0.09
N VAL A 109 4.44 4.03 -0.65
CA VAL A 109 3.43 4.91 -0.06
C VAL A 109 2.07 4.46 -0.59
N PHE A 110 1.19 4.06 0.32
CA PHE A 110 -0.21 3.82 -0.02
C PHE A 110 -0.94 5.16 0.02
N VAL A 111 -1.56 5.55 -1.09
CA VAL A 111 -2.31 6.80 -1.22
C VAL A 111 -3.75 6.47 -1.63
N LYS A 112 -4.71 7.18 -1.03
CA LYS A 112 -6.10 7.14 -1.47
C LYS A 112 -6.70 8.54 -1.44
N ASP A 113 -7.18 8.97 -2.60
CA ASP A 113 -7.94 10.20 -2.78
C ASP A 113 -9.42 9.89 -2.95
N PHE A 114 -10.26 10.53 -2.12
CA PHE A 114 -11.72 10.52 -2.21
C PHE A 114 -12.28 11.73 -2.97
N LEU A 115 -11.41 12.53 -3.58
CA LEU A 115 -11.83 13.50 -4.59
C LEU A 115 -12.31 12.71 -5.81
N GLY A 116 -13.62 12.71 -6.04
CA GLY A 116 -14.30 12.02 -7.14
C GLY A 116 -13.98 12.54 -8.53
N HIS A 117 -12.71 12.66 -8.89
CA HIS A 117 -12.29 12.88 -10.26
C HIS A 117 -10.88 12.34 -10.49
N HIS A 118 -10.75 11.02 -10.52
CA HIS A 118 -9.67 10.43 -11.31
C HIS A 118 -10.05 10.66 -12.77
N VAL A 119 -9.62 11.79 -13.33
CA VAL A 119 -9.63 11.97 -14.77
C VAL A 119 -8.52 11.07 -15.30
N PRO A 120 -8.82 10.05 -16.12
CA PRO A 120 -7.76 9.33 -16.79
C PRO A 120 -6.91 10.32 -17.58
N ASP A 121 -5.58 10.11 -17.58
CA ASP A 121 -4.64 10.96 -18.30
C ASP A 121 -5.11 11.20 -19.74
N GLY A 122 -5.54 12.43 -20.03
CA GLY A 122 -6.07 12.84 -21.34
C GLY A 122 -7.49 13.40 -21.36
N LEU A 123 -8.26 13.31 -20.27
CA LEU A 123 -9.58 13.94 -20.18
C LEU A 123 -9.48 15.26 -19.40
N SER A 124 -9.72 16.39 -20.07
CA SER A 124 -9.77 17.72 -19.43
C SER A 124 -11.23 18.12 -19.25
N VAL A 125 -11.69 18.31 -18.02
CA VAL A 125 -12.98 18.99 -17.77
C VAL A 125 -12.81 20.47 -18.10
N ALA A 126 -13.24 20.87 -19.30
CA ALA A 126 -13.30 22.25 -19.71
C ALA A 126 -14.53 22.91 -19.07
N GLY A 127 -14.42 23.38 -17.82
CA GLY A 127 -15.49 24.12 -17.17
C GLY A 127 -15.12 24.65 -15.78
N ASN A 128 -15.52 25.89 -15.50
CA ASN A 128 -15.45 26.46 -14.16
C ASN A 128 -16.44 25.73 -13.24
N LEU A 129 -15.92 25.04 -12.23
CA LEU A 129 -16.75 24.47 -11.15
C LEU A 129 -17.37 25.64 -10.36
N VAL A 130 -18.70 25.67 -10.26
CA VAL A 130 -19.41 26.62 -9.38
C VAL A 130 -19.78 25.87 -8.09
N PRO A 131 -19.39 26.35 -6.89
CA PRO A 131 -19.38 25.47 -5.72
C PRO A 131 -20.66 25.57 -4.90
N TRP A 132 -21.76 24.91 -5.30
CA TRP A 132 -22.83 24.52 -4.35
C TRP A 132 -23.61 23.28 -4.84
N GLY A 133 -23.22 22.08 -4.40
CA GLY A 133 -24.15 20.96 -4.22
C GLY A 133 -24.44 20.02 -5.39
N GLU A 134 -23.43 19.59 -6.17
CA GLU A 134 -23.63 18.53 -7.17
C GLU A 134 -23.08 17.17 -6.70
N THR A 135 -23.95 16.16 -6.65
CA THR A 135 -23.59 14.77 -6.37
C THR A 135 -23.24 14.09 -7.69
N LEU A 136 -21.96 13.76 -7.86
CA LEU A 136 -21.47 12.95 -8.96
C LEU A 136 -21.75 11.47 -8.66
N CYS A 137 -22.54 10.79 -9.49
CA CYS A 137 -22.71 9.34 -9.42
C CYS A 137 -21.96 8.67 -10.57
N LEU A 138 -21.08 7.72 -10.24
CA LEU A 138 -20.40 6.86 -11.21
C LEU A 138 -21.27 5.61 -11.42
N VAL A 139 -21.61 5.30 -12.67
CA VAL A 139 -22.09 3.96 -13.06
C VAL A 139 -21.01 3.37 -13.96
N GLU A 140 -20.70 2.08 -13.74
CA GLU A 140 -19.56 1.37 -14.31
C GLU A 140 -19.28 1.75 -15.78
N GLU A 141 -18.13 2.40 -15.95
CA GLU A 141 -17.42 2.72 -17.19
C GLU A 141 -17.81 3.95 -18.04
N ASP A 142 -18.89 4.68 -17.77
CA ASP A 142 -19.14 5.96 -18.48
C ASP A 142 -19.69 7.07 -17.58
N LEU A 143 -18.99 8.21 -17.56
CA LEU A 143 -19.39 9.42 -16.83
C LEU A 143 -20.52 10.13 -17.59
N VAL A 144 -21.75 10.07 -17.06
CA VAL A 144 -22.89 10.87 -17.56
C VAL A 144 -23.10 12.07 -16.63
N VAL A 145 -22.91 13.27 -17.17
CA VAL A 145 -23.27 14.53 -16.50
C VAL A 145 -24.76 14.80 -16.77
N PHE A 146 -25.58 14.89 -15.71
CA PHE A 146 -26.96 15.36 -15.82
C PHE A 146 -27.04 16.85 -15.48
N GLU A 147 -27.75 17.64 -16.30
CA GLU A 147 -28.16 18.99 -15.92
C GLU A 147 -29.29 18.93 -14.88
N ALA A 148 -29.22 19.81 -13.87
CA ALA A 148 -29.88 19.74 -12.58
C ALA A 148 -31.41 19.96 -12.54
N ASN A 149 -32.18 19.58 -13.58
CA ASN A 149 -33.64 19.80 -13.58
C ASN A 149 -34.51 18.69 -14.20
N CYS A 150 -34.03 17.43 -14.28
CA CYS A 150 -34.87 16.31 -14.71
C CYS A 150 -35.44 15.53 -13.50
N PRO A 151 -36.76 15.59 -13.21
CA PRO A 151 -37.30 15.13 -11.93
C PRO A 151 -37.49 13.61 -11.80
N THR A 152 -37.27 12.80 -12.84
CA THR A 152 -37.41 11.33 -12.74
C THR A 152 -36.48 10.60 -13.71
N CYS A 153 -35.50 9.88 -13.21
CA CYS A 153 -34.75 8.88 -13.98
C CYS A 153 -35.43 7.51 -13.76
N GLU A 154 -36.11 6.96 -14.78
CA GLU A 154 -36.46 5.53 -14.81
C GLU A 154 -35.38 4.77 -15.59
N MET A 155 -34.87 3.68 -15.02
CA MET A 155 -33.88 2.83 -15.68
C MET A 155 -34.59 1.87 -16.65
N GLY A 156 -34.40 2.07 -17.95
CA GLY A 156 -34.75 1.10 -18.99
C GLY A 156 -33.59 0.15 -19.27
N GLU A 157 -33.88 -1.13 -19.49
CA GLU A 157 -32.89 -2.12 -19.92
C GLU A 157 -32.34 -1.77 -21.30
N GLY A 158 -31.04 -1.44 -21.40
CA GLY A 158 -30.32 -1.39 -22.68
C GLY A 158 -29.67 -0.08 -23.14
N GLY A 159 -29.23 0.80 -22.22
CA GLY A 159 -28.35 1.92 -22.54
C GLY A 159 -29.06 3.24 -22.86
N CYS A 160 -28.36 4.35 -22.60
CA CYS A 160 -28.91 5.70 -22.61
C CYS A 160 -29.47 6.11 -23.98
N VAL A 161 -30.80 6.27 -24.05
CA VAL A 161 -31.48 6.93 -25.16
C VAL A 161 -31.47 8.43 -24.89
N PHE A 162 -30.75 9.20 -25.71
CA PHE A 162 -30.89 10.65 -25.75
C PHE A 162 -32.32 10.97 -26.22
N VAL A 163 -33.19 11.42 -25.30
CA VAL A 163 -34.41 12.11 -25.70
C VAL A 163 -34.00 13.51 -26.10
N GLU A 164 -33.71 13.72 -27.38
CA GLU A 164 -33.71 15.07 -27.97
C GLU A 164 -35.12 15.63 -27.83
N ARG A 165 -35.38 16.34 -26.73
CA ARG A 165 -36.08 17.63 -26.63
C ARG A 165 -36.40 17.98 -25.18
N CYS A 166 -35.90 19.14 -24.77
CA CYS A 166 -36.73 20.09 -24.02
C CYS A 166 -37.82 20.64 -24.95
#